data_AF-A0A833QT55-F1
#
_entry.id   AF-A0A833QT55-F1
#
_cell.length_a   1.000
_cell.length_b   1.000
_cell.length_c   1.000
_cell.angle_alpha   90.00
_cell.angle_beta   90.00
_cell.angle_gamma   90.00
#
_symmetry.space_group_name_H-M   'P 1'
#
loop_
_entity.id
_entity.type
_entity.pdbx_description
1 polymer ?
#
loop_
_entity_poly.entity_id
_entity_poly.type
_entity_poly.pdbx_seq_one_letter_code
_entity_poly.pdbx_strand_id
1 'polypeptide(L)'
;MKLLIHTAPESVAPCATEEQIKKGSTLNKRIDLRDFSVCQFANPALQRHYGALQVFALGDDEMPVIKDEILPDEEGLSRPGVVKAIEEFKTAVYGENYNEEEEEKAAHGAQADGARKRKAIAEKAAEESKSYD
;
A
#
# COMPACT_ATOMS: atom_id res chain seq x y z
N MET A 1 19.25 -3.84 40.23
CA MET A 1 19.23 -4.74 39.06
C MET A 1 19.41 -3.88 37.82
N LYS A 2 20.56 -4.00 37.14
CA LYS A 2 20.92 -3.19 35.97
C LYS A 2 20.73 -4.09 34.75
N LEU A 3 19.75 -3.80 33.89
CA LEU A 3 19.60 -4.51 32.62
C LEU A 3 20.81 -4.21 31.75
N LEU A 4 21.62 -5.22 31.45
CA LEU A 4 22.60 -5.17 30.38
C LEU A 4 21.85 -5.37 29.06
N ILE A 5 21.67 -4.29 28.30
CA ILE A 5 21.41 -4.40 26.86
C ILE A 5 22.78 -4.54 26.21
N HIS A 6 23.07 -5.69 25.62
CA HIS A 6 24.27 -5.92 24.82
C HIS A 6 24.17 -5.13 23.51
N THR A 7 24.49 -3.84 23.55
CA THR A 7 24.68 -3.02 22.35
C THR A 7 26.14 -3.18 21.94
N ALA A 8 26.38 -3.90 20.85
CA ALA A 8 27.65 -3.84 20.14
C ALA A 8 27.92 -2.37 19.74
N PRO A 9 29.15 -1.85 19.91
CA PRO A 9 29.51 -0.56 19.34
C PRO A 9 29.40 -0.70 17.82
N GLU A 10 28.75 0.25 17.14
CA GLU A 10 28.46 0.28 15.68
C GLU A 10 27.10 -0.26 15.18
N SER A 11 26.06 -0.33 16.02
CA SER A 11 24.67 -0.48 15.53
C SER A 11 23.86 0.80 15.74
N VAL A 12 24.30 1.90 15.13
CA VAL A 12 23.43 3.06 14.95
C VAL A 12 22.33 2.60 14.00
N ALA A 13 21.08 2.52 14.49
CA ALA A 13 19.95 2.28 13.59
C ALA A 13 20.04 3.27 12.43
N PRO A 14 19.81 2.87 11.17
CA PRO A 14 19.89 3.78 10.05
C PRO A 14 18.92 4.94 10.28
N CYS A 15 19.48 6.10 10.61
CA CYS A 15 18.74 7.33 10.82
C CYS A 15 18.73 8.12 9.52
N ALA A 16 17.56 8.66 9.18
CA ALA A 16 17.43 9.54 8.03
C ALA A 16 18.31 10.78 8.20
N THR A 17 18.92 11.23 7.12
CA THR A 17 19.70 12.49 7.11
C THR A 17 18.75 13.70 7.26
N GLU A 18 19.28 14.85 7.69
CA GLU A 18 18.48 16.08 7.78
C GLU A 18 17.84 16.46 6.43
N GLU A 19 18.54 16.18 5.32
CA GLU A 19 18.02 16.41 3.98
C GLU A 19 16.81 15.52 3.67
N GLN A 20 16.90 14.22 3.97
CA GLN A 20 15.81 13.27 3.79
C GLN A 20 14.59 13.66 4.64
N ILE A 21 14.83 14.06 5.90
CA ILE A 21 13.76 14.53 6.80
C ILE A 21 13.10 15.79 6.25
N LYS A 22 13.88 16.76 5.75
CA LYS A 22 13.36 18.02 5.20
C LYS A 22 12.54 17.79 3.93
N LYS A 23 13.04 16.95 3.01
CA LYS A 23 12.33 16.60 1.77
C LYS A 23 11.05 15.79 2.06
N GLY A 24 11.12 14.83 2.98
CA GLY A 24 9.94 14.08 3.45
C GLY A 24 8.89 14.97 4.13
N SER A 25 9.31 15.94 4.96
CA SER A 25 8.40 16.93 5.56
C SER A 25 7.74 17.82 4.51
N THR A 26 8.46 18.17 3.44
CA THR A 26 7.91 18.95 2.32
C THR A 26 6.86 18.15 1.55
N LEU A 27 7.13 16.87 1.28
CA LEU A 27 6.16 15.96 0.66
C LEU A 27 4.90 15.82 1.51
N ASN A 28 5.05 15.55 2.82
CA ASN A 28 3.91 15.38 3.72
C ASN A 28 2.99 16.61 3.70
N LYS A 29 3.55 17.83 3.78
CA LYS A 29 2.76 19.08 3.69
C LYS A 29 2.00 19.27 2.37
N ARG A 30 2.39 18.58 1.30
CA ARG A 30 1.73 18.65 -0.01
C ARG A 30 0.58 17.67 -0.15
N ILE A 31 0.63 16.54 0.55
CA ILE A 31 -0.39 15.48 0.53
C ILE A 31 -1.28 15.48 1.78
N ASP A 32 -1.01 16.39 2.73
CA ASP A 32 -1.73 16.50 4.00
C ASP A 32 -3.23 16.77 3.80
N LEU A 33 -4.05 15.95 4.46
CA LEU A 33 -5.50 16.07 4.49
C LEU A 33 -5.89 17.06 5.60
N ARG A 34 -5.79 18.35 5.30
CA ARG A 34 -5.93 19.46 6.28
C ARG A 34 -7.17 19.34 7.17
N ASP A 35 -8.31 19.00 6.59
CA ASP A 35 -9.61 18.97 7.27
C ASP A 35 -10.16 17.53 7.37
N PHE A 36 -9.31 16.58 7.78
CA PHE A 36 -9.74 15.19 7.94
C PHE A 36 -10.91 15.05 8.93
N SER A 37 -11.94 14.32 8.53
CA SER A 37 -13.06 13.92 9.36
C SER A 37 -13.43 12.46 9.10
N VAL A 38 -13.76 11.76 10.17
CA VAL A 38 -14.19 10.35 10.12
C VAL A 38 -15.50 10.14 9.32
N CYS A 39 -16.26 11.21 9.09
CA CYS A 39 -17.51 11.17 8.33
C CYS A 39 -17.34 11.49 6.84
N GLN A 40 -16.11 11.80 6.38
CA GLN A 40 -15.86 12.16 4.97
C GLN A 40 -15.87 10.97 4.02
N PHE A 41 -15.67 9.76 4.52
CA PHE A 41 -15.49 8.57 3.70
C PHE A 41 -16.60 7.58 4.01
N ALA A 42 -17.44 7.28 3.03
CA ALA A 42 -18.42 6.22 3.14
C ALA A 42 -17.78 4.85 2.91
N ASN A 43 -18.29 3.80 3.58
CA ASN A 43 -17.87 2.43 3.28
C ASN A 43 -18.50 1.97 1.95
N PRO A 44 -17.71 1.76 0.88
CA PRO A 44 -18.25 1.43 -0.45
C PRO A 44 -18.99 0.10 -0.47
N ALA A 45 -18.63 -0.88 0.37
CA ALA A 45 -19.33 -2.16 0.44
C ALA A 45 -20.73 -2.01 1.03
N LEU A 46 -20.87 -1.21 2.10
CA LEU A 46 -22.17 -0.92 2.69
C LEU A 46 -23.03 -0.07 1.75
N GLN A 47 -22.45 0.96 1.13
CA GLN A 47 -23.15 1.77 0.14
C GLN A 47 -23.69 0.89 -0.99
N ARG A 48 -22.88 -0.04 -1.53
CA ARG A 48 -23.29 -0.96 -2.61
C ARG A 48 -24.40 -1.89 -2.15
N HIS A 49 -24.27 -2.44 -0.95
CA HIS A 49 -25.25 -3.37 -0.40
C HIS A 49 -26.62 -2.71 -0.23
N TYR A 50 -26.68 -1.54 0.42
CA TYR A 50 -27.95 -0.83 0.64
C TYR A 50 -28.50 -0.19 -0.64
N GLY A 51 -27.63 0.26 -1.55
CA GLY A 51 -28.04 0.70 -2.88
C GLY A 51 -28.75 -0.41 -3.67
N ALA A 52 -28.24 -1.64 -3.62
CA ALA A 52 -28.90 -2.78 -4.26
C ALA A 52 -30.25 -3.12 -3.63
N LEU A 53 -30.35 -3.11 -2.29
CA LEU A 53 -31.62 -3.32 -1.59
C LEU A 53 -32.66 -2.26 -1.95
N GLN A 54 -32.24 -1.00 -2.11
CA GLN A 54 -33.12 0.10 -2.49
C GLN A 54 -33.71 -0.10 -3.90
N VAL A 55 -32.89 -0.48 -4.88
CA VAL A 55 -33.33 -0.79 -6.25
C VAL A 55 -34.39 -1.88 -6.25
N PHE A 56 -34.15 -2.98 -5.53
CA PHE A 56 -35.12 -4.06 -5.42
C PHE A 56 -36.43 -3.65 -4.73
N ALA A 57 -36.36 -2.73 -3.76
CA ALA A 57 -37.54 -2.25 -3.05
C ALA A 57 -38.40 -1.29 -3.89
N LEU A 58 -37.77 -0.46 -4.72
CA LEU A 58 -38.44 0.50 -5.61
C LEU A 58 -38.90 -0.13 -6.94
N GLY A 59 -38.34 -1.29 -7.30
CA GLY A 59 -38.61 -1.93 -8.58
C GLY A 59 -37.88 -1.25 -9.75
N ASP A 60 -36.77 -0.58 -9.45
CA ASP A 60 -35.91 0.03 -10.47
C ASP A 60 -35.07 -1.06 -11.15
N ASP A 61 -34.76 -0.89 -12.44
CA ASP A 61 -33.93 -1.84 -13.21
C ASP A 61 -32.43 -1.46 -13.22
N GLU A 62 -32.09 -0.25 -12.75
CA GLU A 62 -30.72 0.29 -12.79
C GLU A 62 -30.06 0.22 -11.42
N MET A 63 -28.91 -0.46 -11.35
CA MET A 63 -28.10 -0.53 -10.14
C MET A 63 -27.31 0.78 -9.95
N PRO A 64 -27.31 1.41 -8.76
CA PRO A 64 -26.59 2.66 -8.55
C PRO A 64 -25.09 2.47 -8.71
N VAL A 65 -24.45 3.40 -9.42
CA VAL A 65 -22.99 3.50 -9.50
C VAL A 65 -22.48 4.22 -8.26
N ILE A 66 -21.79 3.49 -7.40
CA ILE A 66 -21.27 4.02 -6.15
C ILE A 66 -19.78 4.30 -6.31
N LYS A 67 -19.42 5.59 -6.21
CA LYS A 67 -18.03 6.04 -6.20
C LYS A 67 -17.34 5.48 -4.95
N ASP A 68 -16.15 4.93 -5.16
CA ASP A 68 -15.31 4.51 -4.05
C ASP A 68 -14.46 5.70 -3.56
N GLU A 69 -14.82 6.23 -2.39
CA GLU A 69 -14.17 7.38 -1.78
C GLU A 69 -12.90 7.01 -1.02
N ILE A 70 -12.64 5.71 -0.78
CA ILE A 70 -11.43 5.27 -0.06
C ILE A 70 -10.21 5.16 -1.00
N LEU A 71 -10.43 5.25 -2.31
CA LEU A 71 -9.35 5.26 -3.28
C LEU A 71 -8.56 6.58 -3.20
N PRO A 72 -7.24 6.55 -3.40
CA PRO A 72 -6.43 7.76 -3.46
C PRO A 72 -6.94 8.75 -4.52
N ASP A 73 -6.77 10.04 -4.24
CA ASP A 73 -7.05 11.10 -5.21
C ASP A 73 -5.91 11.20 -6.23
N GLU A 74 -6.03 10.43 -7.31
CA GLU A 74 -5.05 10.40 -8.40
C GLU A 74 -4.82 11.78 -9.04
N GLU A 75 -5.88 12.60 -9.17
CA GLU A 75 -5.77 13.95 -9.73
C GLU A 75 -4.98 14.87 -8.78
N GLY A 76 -5.29 14.80 -7.48
CA GLY A 76 -4.56 15.52 -6.44
C GLY A 76 -3.08 15.12 -6.36
N LEU A 77 -2.78 13.82 -6.46
CA LEU A 77 -1.43 13.29 -6.42
C LEU A 77 -0.62 13.61 -7.70
N SER A 78 -1.28 13.72 -8.85
CA SER A 78 -0.66 14.07 -10.13
C SER A 78 -0.29 15.55 -10.26
N ARG A 79 -0.60 16.38 -9.26
CA ARG A 79 -0.28 17.81 -9.29
C ARG A 79 1.25 18.01 -9.41
N PRO A 80 1.74 18.92 -10.26
CA PRO A 80 3.17 19.09 -10.50
C PRO A 80 4.00 19.34 -9.23
N GLY A 81 3.43 20.04 -8.24
CA GLY A 81 4.08 20.29 -6.96
C GLY A 81 4.19 19.07 -6.04
N VAL A 82 3.28 18.10 -6.17
CA VAL A 82 3.32 16.83 -5.43
C VAL A 82 4.32 15.90 -6.11
N VAL A 83 4.20 15.70 -7.43
CA VAL A 83 5.11 14.89 -8.24
C VAL A 83 6.57 15.33 -8.04
N LYS A 84 6.83 16.65 -8.11
CA LYS A 84 8.17 17.18 -7.85
C LYS A 84 8.69 16.84 -6.44
N ALA A 85 7.84 16.93 -5.42
CA ALA A 85 8.23 16.60 -4.05
C ALA A 85 8.48 15.11 -3.85
N ILE A 86 7.74 14.25 -4.57
CA ILE A 86 7.95 12.79 -4.60
C ILE A 86 9.31 12.50 -5.23
N GLU A 87 9.60 13.04 -6.41
CA GLU A 87 10.88 12.82 -7.11
C GLU A 87 12.07 13.32 -6.27
N GLU A 88 12.00 14.53 -5.72
CA GLU A 88 13.07 15.08 -4.88
C GLU A 88 13.35 14.21 -3.65
N PHE A 89 12.31 13.68 -3.02
CA PHE A 89 12.43 12.78 -1.87
C PHE A 89 12.99 11.41 -2.29
N LYS A 90 12.50 10.85 -3.40
CA LYS A 90 12.97 9.59 -3.98
C LYS A 90 14.47 9.66 -4.27
N THR A 91 14.94 10.70 -4.96
CA THR A 91 16.36 10.90 -5.23
C THR A 91 17.19 11.05 -3.94
N ALA A 92 16.65 11.70 -2.89
CA ALA A 92 17.37 11.86 -1.63
C ALA A 92 17.49 10.58 -0.80
N VAL A 93 16.54 9.66 -0.93
CA VAL A 93 16.53 8.39 -0.21
C VAL A 93 17.30 7.32 -0.97
N TYR A 94 17.02 7.17 -2.26
CA TYR A 94 17.53 6.08 -3.07
C TYR A 94 18.75 6.45 -3.93
N GLY A 95 19.04 7.75 -4.08
CA GLY A 95 20.11 8.25 -4.95
C GLY A 95 19.71 8.33 -6.43
N GLU A 96 20.59 8.90 -7.25
CA GLU A 96 20.36 9.07 -8.70
C GLU A 96 20.47 7.77 -9.51
N ASN A 97 21.06 6.73 -8.93
CA ASN A 97 21.32 5.43 -9.57
C ASN A 97 20.27 4.36 -9.24
N TYR A 98 19.17 4.74 -8.59
CA TYR A 98 18.13 3.80 -8.22
C TYR A 98 17.35 3.32 -9.45
N ASN A 99 17.53 2.05 -9.82
CA ASN A 99 16.82 1.43 -10.92
C ASN A 99 15.57 0.70 -10.40
N GLU A 100 14.46 1.43 -10.35
CA GLU A 100 13.17 0.96 -9.84
C GLU A 100 12.69 -0.32 -10.57
N GLU A 101 12.92 -0.42 -11.88
CA GLU A 101 12.57 -1.62 -12.66
C GLU A 101 13.35 -2.87 -12.24
N GLU A 102 14.62 -2.74 -11.84
CA GLU A 102 15.42 -3.90 -11.40
C GLU A 102 15.00 -4.37 -10.01
N GLU A 103 14.69 -3.44 -9.12
CA GLU A 103 14.21 -3.77 -7.78
C GLU A 103 12.80 -4.36 -7.80
N GLU A 104 11.89 -3.84 -8.63
CA GLU A 104 10.56 -4.43 -8.82
C GLU A 104 10.64 -5.85 -9.40
N LYS A 105 11.53 -6.07 -10.38
CA LYS A 105 11.77 -7.42 -10.94
C LYS A 105 12.36 -8.37 -9.89
N ALA A 106 13.26 -7.90 -9.04
CA ALA A 106 13.82 -8.69 -7.94
C ALA A 106 12.75 -9.03 -6.86
N ALA A 107 11.89 -8.06 -6.51
CA ALA A 107 10.81 -8.24 -5.55
C ALA A 107 9.72 -9.20 -6.07
N HIS A 108 9.30 -9.05 -7.32
CA HIS A 108 8.34 -9.95 -7.96
C HIS A 108 8.91 -11.36 -8.16
N GLY A 109 10.21 -11.50 -8.45
CA GLY A 109 10.89 -12.80 -8.50
C GLY A 109 10.77 -13.57 -7.17
N ALA A 110 11.02 -12.89 -6.05
CA ALA A 110 10.89 -13.49 -4.71
C ALA A 110 9.43 -13.87 -4.37
N GLN A 111 8.45 -13.06 -4.80
CA GLN A 111 7.03 -13.34 -4.63
C GLN A 111 6.56 -14.54 -5.47
N ALA A 112 7.05 -14.66 -6.72
CA ALA A 112 6.76 -15.77 -7.62
C ALA A 112 7.30 -17.11 -7.09
N ASP A 113 8.48 -17.11 -6.47
CA ASP A 113 9.05 -18.29 -5.82
C ASP A 113 8.25 -18.73 -4.59
N GLY A 114 7.77 -17.77 -3.79
CA GLY A 114 6.86 -18.06 -2.67
C GLY A 114 5.53 -18.63 -3.14
N ALA A 115 4.97 -18.11 -4.24
CA ALA A 115 3.74 -18.62 -4.83
C ALA A 115 3.90 -20.03 -5.43
N ARG A 116 5.02 -20.32 -6.11
CA ARG A 116 5.36 -21.67 -6.61
C ARG A 116 5.47 -22.69 -5.48
N LYS A 117 6.13 -22.33 -4.38
CA LYS A 117 6.24 -23.21 -3.20
C LYS A 117 4.88 -23.53 -2.59
N ARG A 118 4.00 -22.54 -2.44
CA ARG A 118 2.63 -22.74 -1.93
C ARG A 118 1.78 -23.62 -2.85
N LYS A 119 1.91 -23.45 -4.18
CA LYS A 119 1.21 -24.28 -5.16
C LYS A 119 1.68 -25.74 -5.13
N ALA A 120 2.98 -25.98 -5.02
CA ALA A 120 3.54 -27.33 -4.91
C ALA A 120 3.09 -28.06 -3.62
N ILE A 121 2.98 -27.34 -2.50
CA ILE A 121 2.47 -27.91 -1.24
C ILE A 121 0.99 -28.30 -1.37
N ALA A 122 0.18 -27.45 -2.01
CA ALA A 122 -1.24 -27.72 -2.24
C ALA A 122 -1.48 -28.89 -3.19
N GLU A 123 -0.70 -29.01 -4.27
CA GLU A 123 -0.79 -30.16 -5.19
C GLU A 123 -0.40 -31.47 -4.51
N LYS A 124 0.67 -31.47 -3.72
CA LYS A 124 1.09 -32.67 -2.98
C LYS A 124 0.04 -33.11 -1.95
N ALA A 125 -0.56 -32.18 -1.22
CA ALA A 125 -1.64 -32.48 -0.28
C ALA A 125 -2.90 -33.04 -0.96
N ALA A 126 -3.24 -32.51 -2.15
CA ALA A 126 -4.37 -32.99 -2.96
C ALA A 126 -4.12 -34.36 -3.60
N GLU A 127 -2.86 -34.78 -3.75
CA GLU A 127 -2.50 -36.09 -4.25
C GLU A 127 -2.50 -37.14 -3.13
N GLU A 128 -1.98 -36.78 -1.95
CA GLU A 128 -2.03 -37.63 -0.75
C GLU A 128 -3.48 -37.90 -0.29
N SER A 129 -4.38 -36.91 -0.40
CA SER A 129 -5.80 -37.09 -0.01
C SER A 129 -6.58 -38.09 -0.88
N LYS A 130 -6.13 -38.35 -2.11
CA LYS A 130 -6.75 -39.34 -3.01
C LYS A 130 -6.44 -40.78 -2.62
N SER A 131 -5.46 -41.00 -1.73
CA SER A 131 -5.09 -42.33 -1.26
C SER A 131 -5.92 -42.83 -0.08
N TYR A 132 -6.79 -41.97 0.48
CA TYR A 132 -7.61 -42.25 1.65
C TYR A 132 -9.11 -42.40 1.31
N ASP A 133 -9.45 -42.51 0.02
CA ASP A 133 -10.81 -42.79 -0.49
C ASP A 133 -10.93 -44.29 -0.86
#